data_AF-A0A7J4JRG0-F1
#
_entry.id   AF-A0A7J4JRG0-F1
#
_cell.length_a   1.000
_cell.length_b   1.000
_cell.length_c   1.000
_cell.angle_alpha   90.00
_cell.angle_beta   90.00
_cell.angle_gamma   90.00
#
_symmetry.space_group_name_H-M   'P 1'
#
loop_
_entity.id
_entity.type
_entity.pdbx_description
1 polymer ?
#
loop_
_entity_poly.entity_id
_entity_poly.type
_entity_poly.pdbx_seq_one_letter_code
_entity_poly.pdbx_strand_id
1 'polypeptide(L)'
;MAANASADGGIIPVSPYAQVLAPEQKAAIFWDGTTERMILSTKITSNDSAGMAWVVPIQSSSQPKVKPADTTIFFKLALVRGRKDV
;
A
#
# COMPACT_ATOMS: atom_id res chain seq x y z
N MET A 1 9.25 20.57 18.60
CA MET A 1 8.34 19.48 19.01
C MET A 1 8.17 18.56 17.81
N ALA A 2 8.59 17.31 17.90
CA ALA A 2 8.37 16.33 16.83
C ALA A 2 6.90 15.89 16.91
N ALA A 3 6.14 16.11 15.83
CA ALA A 3 4.80 15.55 15.70
C ALA A 3 4.93 14.03 15.56
N ASN A 4 4.14 13.27 16.32
CA ASN A 4 4.05 11.83 16.12
C ASN A 4 3.47 11.59 14.72
N ALA A 5 4.28 11.07 13.80
CA ALA A 5 3.81 10.61 12.51
C ALA A 5 3.24 9.19 12.69
N SER A 6 1.93 9.03 12.62
CA SER A 6 1.31 7.72 12.39
C SER A 6 1.36 7.46 10.89
N ALA A 7 2.10 6.42 10.51
CA ALA A 7 2.26 5.94 9.15
C ALA A 7 1.66 4.54 9.01
N ASP A 8 0.46 4.37 9.56
CA ASP A 8 -0.24 3.08 9.53
C ASP A 8 -0.72 2.83 8.10
N GLY A 9 -0.22 1.74 7.51
CA GLY A 9 -0.64 1.30 6.19
C GLY A 9 -2.05 0.72 6.22
N GLY A 10 -2.77 0.85 5.11
CA GLY A 10 -4.11 0.27 4.94
C GLY A 10 -4.09 -0.88 3.93
N ILE A 11 -5.05 -1.80 4.06
CA ILE A 11 -5.30 -2.84 3.04
C ILE A 11 -6.68 -2.63 2.45
N ILE A 12 -6.74 -2.62 1.12
CA ILE A 12 -7.99 -2.52 0.37
C ILE A 12 -8.23 -3.89 -0.30
N PRO A 13 -9.18 -4.70 0.18
CA PRO A 13 -9.55 -5.94 -0.48
C PRO A 13 -10.39 -5.66 -1.73
N VAL A 14 -10.17 -6.44 -2.78
CA VAL A 14 -10.96 -6.38 -4.02
C VAL A 14 -12.32 -7.05 -3.84
N SER A 15 -12.40 -8.09 -3.00
CA SER A 15 -13.66 -8.75 -2.65
C SER A 15 -14.19 -8.21 -1.32
N PRO A 16 -15.47 -7.80 -1.23
CA PRO A 16 -16.06 -7.30 0.01
C PRO A 16 -16.18 -8.38 1.11
N TYR A 17 -15.99 -9.66 0.75
CA TYR A 17 -16.01 -10.79 1.68
C TYR A 17 -14.62 -11.31 2.03
N ALA A 18 -13.56 -10.70 1.51
CA ALA A 18 -12.20 -11.09 1.85
C ALA A 18 -11.91 -10.73 3.31
N GLN A 19 -11.43 -11.71 4.06
CA GLN A 19 -10.91 -11.51 5.39
C GLN A 19 -9.43 -11.17 5.26
N VAL A 20 -9.04 -10.05 5.83
CA VAL A 20 -7.67 -9.55 5.80
C VAL A 20 -7.25 -9.24 7.22
N LEU A 21 -6.13 -9.83 7.64
CA LEU A 21 -5.48 -9.57 8.90
C LEU A 21 -4.08 -9.04 8.61
N ALA A 22 -3.77 -7.85 9.12
CA ALA A 22 -2.43 -7.27 9.11
C ALA A 22 -1.89 -7.23 10.54
N PRO A 23 -1.54 -8.38 11.14
CA PRO A 23 -1.21 -8.43 12.56
C PRO A 23 0.10 -7.74 12.90
N GLU A 24 0.98 -7.47 11.92
CA GLU A 24 2.34 -7.06 12.19
C GLU A 24 2.93 -6.17 11.09
N GLN A 25 3.45 -5.02 11.50
CA GLN A 25 4.25 -4.13 10.67
C GLN A 25 5.55 -3.78 11.43
N LYS A 26 6.69 -3.98 10.78
CA LYS A 26 8.03 -3.66 11.27
C LYS A 26 8.64 -2.57 10.41
N ALA A 27 9.29 -1.60 11.05
CA ALA A 27 10.04 -0.55 10.38
C ALA A 27 11.49 -0.54 10.86
N ALA A 28 12.44 -0.42 9.94
CA ALA A 28 13.84 -0.13 10.24
C ALA A 28 14.22 1.17 9.53
N ILE A 29 14.72 2.15 10.28
CA ILE A 29 15.13 3.46 9.77
C ILE A 29 16.65 3.57 9.91
N PHE A 30 17.30 3.92 8.82
CA PHE A 30 18.74 4.17 8.75
C PHE A 30 18.97 5.62 8.33
N TRP A 31 19.83 6.33 9.05
CA TRP A 31 20.24 7.70 8.74
C TRP A 31 21.76 7.79 8.72
N ASP A 32 22.33 8.27 7.63
CA ASP A 32 23.79 8.41 7.46
C ASP A 32 24.29 9.87 7.60
N GLY A 33 23.44 10.77 8.09
CA GLY A 33 23.73 12.21 8.15
C GLY A 33 23.19 13.00 6.96
N THR A 34 22.88 12.32 5.84
CA THR A 34 22.42 12.96 4.60
C THR A 34 21.18 12.30 4.01
N THR A 35 21.11 10.98 4.06
CA THR A 35 20.06 10.15 3.45
C THR A 35 19.34 9.34 4.52
N GLU A 36 18.01 9.41 4.50
CA GLU A 36 17.15 8.52 5.26
C GLU A 36 16.76 7.33 4.39
N ARG A 37 16.93 6.12 4.90
CA ARG A 37 16.43 4.89 4.28
C ARG A 37 15.49 4.20 5.27
N MET A 38 14.27 3.92 4.82
CA MET A 38 13.29 3.17 5.60
C MET A 38 12.99 1.84 4.91
N ILE A 39 13.07 0.76 5.68
CA ILE A 39 12.60 -0.58 5.27
C ILE A 39 11.32 -0.87 6.05
N LEU A 40 10.23 -1.09 5.33
CA LEU A 40 8.95 -1.51 5.89
C LEU A 40 8.67 -2.96 5.53
N SER A 41 8.34 -3.77 6.54
CA SER A 41 7.94 -5.16 6.39
C SER A 41 6.58 -5.35 7.04
N THR A 42 5.61 -5.79 6.25
CA THR A 42 4.23 -6.01 6.73
C THR A 42 3.86 -7.45 6.46
N LYS A 43 3.41 -8.15 7.50
CA LYS A 43 2.87 -9.50 7.38
C LYS A 43 1.35 -9.38 7.22
N ILE A 44 0.85 -9.90 6.11
CA ILE A 44 -0.58 -9.93 5.80
C ILE A 44 -1.01 -11.38 5.67
N THR A 45 -2.10 -11.74 6.36
CA THR A 45 -2.79 -13.01 6.20
C THR A 45 -4.16 -12.73 5.59
N SER A 46 -4.49 -13.39 4.48
CA SER A 46 -5.80 -13.26 3.86
C SER A 46 -6.27 -14.58 3.26
N ASN A 47 -7.59 -14.77 3.21
CA ASN A 47 -8.24 -15.84 2.46
C ASN A 47 -8.32 -15.55 0.95
N ASP A 48 -7.97 -14.34 0.50
CA ASP A 48 -7.86 -13.94 -0.92
C ASP A 48 -6.59 -13.08 -1.10
N SER A 49 -5.43 -13.74 -1.17
CA SER A 49 -4.13 -13.07 -1.29
C SER A 49 -3.85 -12.48 -2.68
N ALA A 50 -4.61 -12.88 -3.70
CA ALA A 50 -4.47 -12.38 -5.07
C ALA A 50 -5.23 -11.06 -5.31
N GLY A 51 -6.18 -10.71 -4.43
CA GLY A 51 -7.07 -9.57 -4.57
C GLY A 51 -6.87 -8.49 -3.51
N MET A 52 -5.63 -8.06 -3.25
CA MET A 52 -5.35 -7.01 -2.26
C MET A 52 -4.36 -5.96 -2.75
N ALA A 53 -4.54 -4.72 -2.29
CA ALA A 53 -3.57 -3.65 -2.41
C ALA A 53 -3.12 -3.18 -1.02
N TRP A 54 -1.81 -3.03 -0.82
CA TRP A 54 -1.25 -2.41 0.38
C TRP A 54 -0.91 -0.95 0.09
N VAL A 55 -1.49 -0.05 0.86
CA VAL A 55 -1.31 1.40 0.71
C VAL A 55 -0.51 1.91 1.91
N VAL A 56 0.64 2.50 1.63
CA VAL A 56 1.51 3.12 2.65
C VAL A 56 1.48 4.63 2.48
N PRO A 57 0.93 5.39 3.44
CA PRO A 57 1.02 6.84 3.40
C PRO A 57 2.44 7.28 3.76
N ILE A 58 3.17 7.77 2.76
CA ILE A 58 4.44 8.47 2.98
C ILE A 58 4.17 9.96 3.12
N GLN A 59 4.69 10.58 4.18
CA GLN A 59 4.62 12.03 4.33
C GLN A 59 5.40 12.68 3.19
N SER A 60 4.68 13.40 2.33
CA SER A 60 5.32 14.16 1.27
C SER A 60 5.84 15.48 1.83
N SER A 61 7.12 15.78 1.55
CA SER A 61 7.72 17.09 1.86
C SER A 61 7.18 18.22 0.96
N SER A 62 6.37 17.89 -0.03
CA SER A 62 5.74 18.85 -0.94
C SER A 62 4.26 18.56 -1.10
N GLN A 63 3.45 19.60 -1.33
CA GLN A 63 2.04 19.39 -1.61
C GLN A 63 1.89 18.64 -2.94
N PRO A 64 1.24 17.45 -2.95
CA PRO A 64 1.11 16.69 -4.17
C PRO A 64 0.25 17.45 -5.18
N LYS A 65 0.70 17.53 -6.43
CA LYS A 65 -0.12 18.06 -7.52
C LYS A 65 -1.20 17.03 -7.86
N VAL A 66 -2.38 17.22 -7.30
CA VAL A 66 -3.54 16.35 -7.55
C VAL A 66 -4.00 16.54 -9.00
N LYS A 67 -4.12 15.43 -9.74
CA LYS A 67 -4.77 15.37 -11.05
C LYS A 67 -5.98 14.45 -10.94
N PRO A 68 -7.02 14.64 -11.76
CA PRO A 68 -8.12 13.69 -11.86
C PRO A 68 -7.55 12.27 -12.06
N ALA A 69 -8.01 11.34 -11.23
CA ALA A 69 -7.56 9.95 -11.31
C ALA A 69 -7.95 9.37 -12.68
N ASP A 70 -7.00 8.70 -13.35
CA ASP A 70 -7.32 7.92 -14.54
C ASP A 70 -8.07 6.65 -14.11
N THR A 71 -9.40 6.71 -14.16
CA THR A 71 -10.27 5.59 -13.79
C THR A 71 -10.11 4.38 -14.72
N THR A 72 -9.47 4.55 -15.88
CA THR A 72 -9.15 3.46 -16.82
C THR A 72 -8.28 2.37 -16.17
N ILE A 73 -7.50 2.71 -15.14
CA ILE A 73 -6.66 1.72 -14.44
C ILE A 73 -7.48 0.62 -13.76
N PHE A 74 -8.65 0.94 -13.19
CA PHE A 74 -9.52 -0.05 -12.57
C PHE A 74 -10.09 -1.03 -13.59
N PHE A 75 -10.40 -0.56 -14.81
CA PHE A 75 -10.85 -1.41 -15.90
C PHE A 75 -9.72 -2.26 -16.50
N LYS A 76 -8.50 -1.71 -16.60
CA LYS A 76 -7.32 -2.47 -17.05
C LYS A 76 -6.95 -3.59 -16.07
N LEU A 77 -7.04 -3.34 -14.77
CA LEU A 77 -6.81 -4.36 -13.75
C LEU A 77 -7.85 -5.49 -13.80
N ALA A 78 -9.11 -5.16 -14.08
CA ALA A 78 -10.15 -6.17 -14.30
C ALA A 78 -9.87 -7.06 -15.53
N LEU A 79 -9.28 -6.50 -16.60
CA LEU A 79 -8.92 -7.24 -17.82
C LEU A 79 -7.71 -8.16 -17.64
N VAL A 80 -6.73 -7.78 -16.81
CA VAL A 80 -5.57 -8.66 -16.51
C VAL A 80 -6.00 -9.93 -15.78
N ARG A 81 -7.06 -9.87 -14.97
CA ARG A 81 -7.64 -11.05 -14.28
C ARG A 81 -8.35 -12.02 -15.24
N GLY A 82 -8.73 -11.57 -16.43
CA GLY A 82 -9.41 -12.36 -17.45
C GLY A 82 -8.49 -13.14 -18.41
N ARG A 83 -7.16 -12.92 -18.38
CA ARG A 83 -6.20 -13.76 -19.13
C ARG A 83 -5.76 -14.96 -18.29
N LYS A 84 -6.76 -15.79 -18.03
CA LYS A 84 -6.76 -17.17 -17.56
C LYS A 84 -6.15 -18.25 -18.45
N ASP A 85 -6.00 -18.03 -19.75
CA ASP A 85 -5.87 -19.16 -20.68
C ASP A 85 -5.22 -18.76 -22.02
N VAL A 86 -3.89 -18.92 -22.11
CA VAL A 86 -3.16 -19.70 -23.15
C VAL A 86 -1.93 -20.31 -22.50
#